data_AF-A0A7R9D5X9-F1
#
_entry.id   AF-A0A7R9D5X9-F1
#
_cell.length_a   1.000
_cell.length_b   1.000
_cell.length_c   1.000
_cell.angle_alpha   90.00
_cell.angle_beta   90.00
_cell.angle_gamma   90.00
#
_symmetry.space_group_name_H-M   'P 1'
#
loop_
_entity.id
_entity.type
_entity.pdbx_description
1 polymer ?
#
loop_
_entity_poly.entity_id
_entity_poly.type
_entity_poly.pdbx_seq_one_letter_code
_entity_poly.pdbx_strand_id
1 'polypeptide(L)'
;MYPSTAVFAACKHLKLKVDKQKLLEQSCLKKSAFDTLAAELMKMAEKVAPQTKRIAKKRTHVLMDIMENQIKEAEKKSMKALQATEEESQENPEDYEDWKKRIISEST
;
A
#
# COMPACT_ATOMS: atom_id res chain seq x y z
N MET A 1 -31.55 16.36 -22.08
CA MET A 1 -30.54 15.91 -23.07
C MET A 1 -29.11 16.23 -22.64
N TYR A 2 -28.64 17.48 -22.67
CA TYR A 2 -27.26 17.84 -22.24
C TYR A 2 -27.08 18.14 -20.74
N PRO A 3 -28.01 18.86 -20.06
CA PRO A 3 -27.82 19.23 -18.65
C PRO A 3 -27.71 18.01 -17.73
N SER A 4 -28.56 16.99 -17.90
CA SER A 4 -28.54 15.76 -17.09
C SER A 4 -27.19 15.02 -17.21
N THR A 5 -26.63 14.96 -18.42
CA THR A 5 -25.32 14.34 -18.67
C THR A 5 -24.17 15.18 -18.11
N ALA A 6 -24.27 16.51 -18.20
CA ALA A 6 -23.30 17.42 -17.59
C ALA A 6 -23.30 17.33 -16.07
N VAL A 7 -24.48 17.27 -15.45
CA VAL A 7 -24.64 17.05 -14.00
C VAL A 7 -24.05 15.70 -13.61
N PHE A 8 -24.35 14.63 -14.36
CA PHE A 8 -23.75 13.31 -14.13
C PHE A 8 -22.22 13.36 -14.19
N ALA A 9 -21.65 13.97 -15.23
CA ALA A 9 -20.20 14.09 -15.41
C ALA A 9 -19.55 14.91 -14.28
N ALA A 10 -20.15 16.03 -13.88
CA ALA A 10 -19.68 16.87 -12.78
C ALA A 10 -19.72 16.12 -11.44
N CYS A 11 -20.83 15.46 -11.12
CA CYS A 11 -20.95 14.68 -9.90
C CYS A 11 -19.96 13.52 -9.86
N LYS A 12 -19.73 12.84 -10.99
CA LYS A 12 -18.73 11.77 -11.10
C LYS A 12 -17.31 12.31 -10.88
N HIS A 13 -16.97 13.47 -11.44
CA HIS A 13 -15.69 14.13 -11.22
C HIS A 13 -15.47 14.48 -9.72
N LEU A 14 -16.52 14.94 -9.05
CA LEU A 14 -16.53 15.25 -7.62
C LEU A 14 -16.67 14.02 -6.72
N LYS A 15 -16.77 12.81 -7.28
CA LYS A 15 -16.99 11.54 -6.55
C LYS A 15 -18.26 11.52 -5.71
N LEU A 16 -19.29 12.24 -6.15
CA LEU A 16 -20.62 12.23 -5.53
C LEU A 16 -21.41 11.02 -6.04
N LYS A 17 -22.16 10.39 -5.14
CA LYS A 17 -23.07 9.31 -5.51
C LYS A 17 -24.28 9.89 -6.25
N VAL A 18 -24.52 9.41 -7.46
CA VAL A 18 -25.69 9.80 -8.26
C VAL A 18 -26.37 8.58 -8.86
N ASP A 19 -27.68 8.67 -9.03
CA ASP A 19 -28.45 7.65 -9.73
C ASP A 19 -28.36 7.89 -11.24
N LYS A 20 -27.55 7.05 -11.91
CA LYS A 20 -27.36 7.12 -13.36
C LYS A 20 -28.63 6.82 -14.13
N GLN A 21 -29.48 5.91 -13.64
CA GLN A 21 -30.65 5.46 -14.38
C GLN A 21 -31.69 6.57 -14.47
N LYS A 22 -31.93 7.28 -13.36
CA LYS A 22 -32.82 8.45 -13.33
C LYS A 22 -32.33 9.55 -14.29
N LEU A 23 -31.04 9.84 -14.29
CA LEU A 23 -30.45 10.86 -15.18
C LEU A 23 -30.51 10.45 -16.66
N LEU A 24 -30.39 9.14 -16.95
CA LEU A 24 -30.54 8.61 -18.30
C LEU A 24 -31.98 8.77 -18.80
N GLU A 25 -32.97 8.40 -17.99
CA GLU A 25 -34.40 8.55 -18.30
C GLU A 25 -34.76 10.03 -18.57
N GLN A 26 -34.26 10.95 -17.75
CA GLN A 26 -34.46 12.41 -17.96
C GLN A 26 -33.70 12.98 -19.16
N SER A 27 -32.64 12.30 -19.61
CA SER A 27 -31.84 12.78 -20.73
C SER A 27 -32.50 12.51 -22.10
N CYS A 28 -33.43 11.56 -22.16
CA CYS A 28 -34.03 11.02 -23.40
C CYS A 28 -32.99 10.47 -24.40
N LEU A 29 -31.78 10.14 -23.93
CA LEU A 29 -30.71 9.59 -24.75
C LEU A 29 -30.69 8.06 -24.67
N LYS A 30 -30.25 7.42 -25.75
CA LYS A 30 -29.81 6.02 -25.69
C LYS A 30 -28.61 5.94 -24.73
N LYS A 31 -28.52 4.84 -23.98
CA LYS A 31 -27.42 4.59 -23.03
C LYS A 31 -26.03 4.83 -23.64
N SER A 32 -25.79 4.36 -24.86
CA SER A 32 -24.52 4.55 -25.56
C SER A 32 -24.20 6.03 -25.80
N ALA A 33 -25.17 6.81 -26.30
CA ALA A 33 -25.01 8.25 -26.53
C ALA A 33 -24.77 9.02 -25.22
N PHE A 34 -25.48 8.65 -24.15
CA PHE A 34 -25.26 9.22 -22.82
C PHE A 34 -23.84 8.93 -22.31
N ASP A 35 -23.38 7.68 -22.44
CA ASP A 35 -22.05 7.27 -21.96
C ASP A 35 -20.92 7.99 -22.73
N THR A 36 -21.04 8.10 -24.05
CA THR A 36 -20.07 8.84 -24.89
C THR A 36 -20.04 10.32 -24.52
N LEU A 37 -21.20 10.96 -24.43
CA LEU A 37 -21.30 12.39 -24.08
C LEU A 37 -20.78 12.66 -22.66
N ALA A 38 -21.07 11.78 -21.70
CA ALA A 38 -20.53 11.90 -20.35
C ALA A 38 -19.00 11.79 -20.31
N ALA A 39 -18.40 10.93 -21.14
CA ALA A 39 -16.95 10.79 -21.26
C ALA A 39 -16.30 12.06 -21.82
N GLU A 40 -16.89 12.65 -22.87
CA GLU A 40 -16.42 13.91 -23.44
C GLU A 40 -16.51 15.07 -22.44
N LEU A 41 -17.63 15.18 -21.72
CA LEU A 41 -17.83 16.19 -20.69
C LEU A 41 -16.87 16.02 -19.51
N MET A 42 -16.56 14.79 -19.09
CA MET A 42 -15.53 14.53 -18.07
C MET A 42 -14.15 15.01 -18.52
N LYS A 43 -13.77 14.72 -19.77
CA LYS A 43 -12.49 15.17 -20.35
C LYS A 43 -12.39 16.70 -20.42
N MET A 44 -13.50 17.38 -20.73
CA MET A 44 -13.56 18.85 -20.69
C MET A 44 -13.49 19.37 -19.25
N ALA A 45 -14.20 18.75 -18.31
CA ALA A 45 -14.17 19.13 -16.91
C ALA A 45 -12.75 19.04 -16.30
N GLU A 46 -11.96 18.02 -16.67
CA GLU A 46 -10.55 17.90 -16.27
C GLU A 46 -9.68 19.07 -16.76
N LYS A 47 -10.00 19.66 -17.92
CA LYS A 47 -9.27 20.80 -18.48
C LYS A 47 -9.69 22.14 -17.87
N VAL A 48 -10.98 22.28 -17.56
CA VAL A 48 -11.60 23.55 -17.12
C VAL A 48 -11.59 23.71 -15.61
N ALA A 49 -11.69 22.62 -14.86
CA ALA A 49 -11.58 22.69 -13.41
C ALA A 49 -10.22 23.32 -13.08
N PRO A 50 -10.18 24.45 -12.34
CA PRO A 50 -8.91 24.96 -11.86
C PRO A 50 -8.27 23.78 -11.15
N GLN A 51 -7.01 23.51 -11.51
CA GLN A 51 -6.15 22.50 -10.91
C GLN A 51 -6.18 22.69 -9.39
N THR A 52 -7.25 22.24 -8.73
CA THR A 52 -7.29 21.99 -7.32
C THR A 52 -6.41 20.79 -7.29
N LYS A 53 -5.12 21.07 -7.11
CA LYS A 53 -4.02 20.14 -7.18
C LYS A 53 -4.38 19.00 -6.23
N ARG A 54 -5.15 18.02 -6.71
CA ARG A 54 -4.89 16.64 -6.39
C ARG A 54 -3.54 16.47 -7.03
N ILE A 55 -2.54 16.81 -6.22
CA ILE A 55 -1.26 16.14 -6.18
C ILE A 55 -1.63 14.66 -6.09
N ALA A 56 -2.06 14.08 -7.20
CA ALA A 56 -1.81 12.70 -7.50
C ALA A 56 -0.31 12.68 -7.73
N LYS A 57 0.46 12.90 -6.65
CA LYS A 57 1.79 12.33 -6.51
C LYS A 57 1.53 10.88 -6.88
N LYS A 58 2.04 10.49 -8.05
CA LYS A 58 1.93 9.15 -8.58
C LYS A 58 2.17 8.22 -7.40
N ARG A 59 1.10 7.60 -6.89
CA ARG A 59 1.13 6.71 -5.73
C ARG A 59 1.71 5.35 -6.16
N THR A 60 2.58 5.37 -7.17
CA THR A 60 3.04 4.21 -7.93
C THR A 60 4.06 3.41 -7.15
N HIS A 61 4.66 3.98 -6.10
CA HIS A 61 5.70 3.27 -5.33
C HIS A 61 5.46 3.20 -3.83
N VAL A 62 4.42 3.84 -3.27
CA VAL A 62 4.21 3.84 -1.81
C VAL A 62 3.99 2.43 -1.27
N LEU A 63 3.21 1.61 -1.99
CA LEU A 63 2.96 0.23 -1.56
C LEU A 63 4.20 -0.65 -1.71
N MET A 64 4.97 -0.45 -2.79
CA MET A 64 6.22 -1.20 -3.02
C MET A 64 7.29 -0.84 -1.99
N ASP A 65 7.47 0.44 -1.66
CA ASP A 65 8.39 0.91 -0.61
C ASP A 65 8.00 0.35 0.77
N ILE A 66 6.71 0.34 1.10
CA ILE A 66 6.23 -0.23 2.38
C ILE A 66 6.55 -1.73 2.43
N MET A 67 6.32 -2.45 1.34
CA MET A 67 6.57 -3.89 1.27
C MET A 67 8.07 -4.20 1.33
N GLU A 68 8.91 -3.43 0.63
CA GLU A 68 10.37 -3.58 0.66
C GLU A 68 10.93 -3.30 2.06
N ASN A 69 10.44 -2.27 2.75
CA ASN A 69 10.83 -2.00 4.13
C ASN A 69 10.39 -3.10 5.09
N GLN A 70 9.19 -3.67 4.91
CA GLN A 70 8.73 -4.79 5.74
C GLN A 70 9.58 -6.05 5.55
N ILE A 71 10.01 -6.34 4.32
CA ILE A 71 10.92 -7.46 4.03
C ILE A 71 12.28 -7.23 4.70
N LYS A 72 12.88 -6.04 4.53
CA LYS A 72 14.18 -5.70 5.17
C LYS A 72 14.11 -5.79 6.69
N GLU A 73 13.03 -5.33 7.31
CA GLU A 73 12.83 -5.43 8.76
C GLU A 73 12.64 -6.88 9.22
N ALA A 74 12.00 -7.73 8.43
CA ALA A 74 11.86 -9.16 8.72
C ALA A 74 13.20 -9.90 8.61
N GLU A 75 13.99 -9.62 7.57
CA GLU A 75 15.33 -10.19 7.37
C GLU A 75 16.28 -9.78 8.51
N LYS A 76 16.26 -8.51 8.91
CA LYS A 76 17.07 -8.00 10.03
C LYS A 76 16.72 -8.68 11.35
N LYS A 77 15.43 -8.93 11.61
CA LYS A 77 14.97 -9.67 12.79
C LYS A 77 15.41 -11.13 12.76
N SER A 78 15.36 -11.77 11.59
CA SER A 78 15.83 -13.14 11.40
C SER A 78 17.33 -13.28 11.65
N MET A 79 18.14 -12.39 11.07
CA MET A 79 19.59 -12.37 11.30
C MET A 79 19.95 -12.14 12.77
N LYS A 80 19.24 -11.23 13.44
CA LYS A 80 19.45 -10.97 14.87
C LYS A 80 19.05 -12.16 15.75
N ALA A 81 18.00 -12.89 15.37
CA ALA A 81 17.61 -14.12 16.06
C ALA A 81 18.67 -15.23 15.89
N LEU A 82 19.20 -15.39 14.66
CA LEU A 82 20.26 -16.35 14.38
C LEU A 82 21.56 -16.04 15.16
N GLN A 83 21.97 -14.77 15.19
CA GLN A 83 23.12 -14.35 15.99
C GLN A 83 22.91 -14.59 17.49
N ALA A 84 21.72 -14.31 18.02
CA ALA A 84 21.40 -14.57 19.42
C ALA A 84 21.46 -16.08 19.75
N THR A 85 20.98 -16.96 18.87
CA THR A 85 21.09 -18.42 19.07
C THR A 85 22.52 -18.95 18.94
N GLU A 86 23.35 -18.30 18.13
CA GLU A 86 24.75 -18.68 17.93
C GLU A 86 25.63 -18.21 19.10
N GLU A 87 25.34 -17.03 19.66
CA GLU A 87 25.93 -16.53 20.91
C GLU A 87 25.55 -17.39 22.12
N GLU A 88 24.29 -17.87 22.19
CA GLU A 88 23.83 -18.79 23.26
C GLU A 88 24.45 -20.20 23.13
N SER A 89 24.76 -20.64 21.90
CA SER A 89 25.46 -21.91 21.66
C SER A 89 26.98 -21.81 21.87
N GLN A 90 27.51 -20.60 22.05
CA GLN A 90 28.92 -20.33 22.34
C GLN A 90 29.18 -20.12 23.86
N GLU A 91 28.27 -20.58 24.74
CA GLU A 91 28.65 -20.93 26.10
C GLU A 91 29.56 -22.17 26.04
N ASN A 92 30.86 -21.87 25.99
CA ASN A 92 31.98 -22.80 26.04
C ASN A 92 31.70 -23.96 27.01
N PRO A 93 31.57 -25.22 26.55
CA PRO A 93 31.57 -26.35 27.49
C PRO A 93 32.93 -26.32 28.17
N GLU A 94 32.98 -26.05 29.47
CA GLU A 94 34.20 -26.07 30.25
C GLU A 94 34.94 -27.39 29.93
N ASP A 95 36.15 -27.28 29.36
CA ASP A 95 36.88 -28.43 28.84
C ASP A 95 37.08 -29.42 29.99
N TYR A 96 36.64 -30.66 29.80
CA TYR A 96 36.54 -31.65 30.87
C TYR A 96 37.88 -31.84 31.60
N GLU A 97 39.00 -31.68 30.89
CA GLU A 97 40.34 -31.76 31.43
C GLU A 97 40.66 -30.62 32.41
N ASP A 98 40.14 -29.41 32.19
CA ASP A 98 40.36 -28.26 33.07
C ASP A 98 39.50 -28.34 34.33
N TRP A 99 38.24 -28.76 34.19
CA TRP A 99 37.39 -29.10 35.35
C TRP A 99 38.03 -30.18 36.22
N LYS A 100 38.54 -31.25 35.59
CA LYS A 100 39.17 -32.38 36.29
C LYS A 100 40.42 -31.95 37.05
N LYS A 101 41.30 -31.12 36.45
CA LYS A 101 42.49 -30.60 37.14
C LYS A 101 42.10 -29.78 38.37
N ARG A 102 41.08 -28.92 38.26
CA ARG A 102 40.59 -28.09 39.36
C ARG A 102 40.13 -28.92 40.56
N ILE A 103 39.26 -29.90 40.33
CA ILE A 103 38.74 -30.78 41.40
C ILE A 103 39.86 -31.60 42.08
N ILE A 104 40.83 -32.09 41.30
CA ILE A 104 41.96 -32.86 41.84
C ILE A 104 42.87 -31.96 42.70
N SER A 105 43.14 -30.73 42.25
CA SER A 105 43.96 -29.78 43.03
C SER A 105 43.29 -29.29 44.31
N GLU A 106 41.96 -29.23 44.37
CA GLU A 106 41.21 -28.85 45.57
C GLU A 106 41.17 -29.96 46.64
N SER A 107 41.54 -31.19 46.26
CA SER A 107 41.46 -32.39 47.11
C SER A 107 42.82 -32.87 47.63
N THR A 108 43.89 -32.09 47.43
CA THR A 108 45.25 -32.35 47.95
C THR A 108 45.72 -31.19 48.82
#